data_AF-A0A1Z9SQU5-F1
#
_entry.id   AF-A0A1Z9SQU5-F1
#
_cell.length_a   1.000
_cell.length_b   1.000
_cell.length_c   1.000
_cell.angle_alpha   90.00
_cell.angle_beta   90.00
_cell.angle_gamma   90.00
#
_symmetry.space_group_name_H-M   'P 1'
#
loop_
_entity.id
_entity.type
_entity.pdbx_description
1 polymer ?
#
loop_
_entity_poly.entity_id
_entity_poly.type
_entity_poly.pdbx_seq_one_letter_code
_entity_poly.pdbx_strand_id
1 'polypeptide(L)'
;MKLLLLFLIFSSISFGDQVDEMEELILNHQDLIIFPEKLYKDGGVWLTQSMNSPFTGRVEIYADKNKQDKVLECTIVNGYKHGIFIQYVNFMNKLPGVIGLYMDDKKEGGWTTIEPLDGWLNFPVSRSTVPMKTTYIGYRDGMRDGSVRISDLLSGQYYNGKKTGIWYFFNDYENKTLWTIKHQYDEDILIDSKCREHIKGNSFDIDCNDFEMKYVGSKYVLLQLDPSIEDELKDQFNRLIITDVNGLDVEITVDDFLNHISYYHKRKVSIHKERGYSFHINDSLRTLLKNKSKY
;
A
#
# COMPACT_ATOMS: atom_id res chain seq x y z
N MET A 1 -9.32 -13.70 8.38
CA MET A 1 -9.65 -12.26 8.20
C MET A 1 -8.72 -11.54 7.23
N LYS A 2 -7.40 -11.80 7.21
CA LYS A 2 -6.43 -11.17 6.28
C LYS A 2 -6.68 -11.45 4.78
N LEU A 3 -7.07 -12.69 4.41
CA LEU A 3 -7.42 -13.02 3.01
C LEU A 3 -8.65 -12.26 2.48
N LEU A 4 -9.56 -11.86 3.36
CA LEU A 4 -10.82 -11.20 2.97
C LEU A 4 -10.59 -9.73 2.58
N LEU A 5 -9.56 -9.09 3.17
CA LEU A 5 -9.18 -7.71 2.85
C LEU A 5 -8.53 -7.63 1.46
N LEU A 6 -7.68 -8.61 1.09
CA LEU A 6 -7.11 -8.69 -0.25
C LEU A 6 -8.23 -8.85 -1.30
N PHE A 7 -9.22 -9.71 -1.04
CA PHE A 7 -10.34 -9.96 -1.96
C PHE A 7 -11.24 -8.72 -2.17
N LEU A 8 -11.48 -7.91 -1.14
CA LEU A 8 -12.27 -6.67 -1.24
C LEU A 8 -11.55 -5.55 -2.01
N ILE A 9 -10.21 -5.53 -1.97
CA ILE A 9 -9.40 -4.62 -2.79
C ILE A 9 -9.41 -5.07 -4.27
N PHE A 10 -9.54 -6.38 -4.56
CA PHE A 10 -9.55 -6.88 -5.93
C PHE A 10 -10.92 -6.82 -6.64
N SER A 11 -12.03 -6.93 -5.93
CA SER A 11 -13.36 -6.82 -6.54
C SER A 11 -13.66 -5.42 -7.05
N SER A 12 -13.25 -4.39 -6.32
CA SER A 12 -13.39 -2.98 -6.71
C SER A 12 -12.53 -2.61 -7.93
N ILE A 13 -11.44 -3.35 -8.17
CA ILE A 13 -10.56 -3.15 -9.32
C ILE A 13 -11.10 -3.86 -10.58
N SER A 14 -11.98 -4.86 -10.48
CA SER A 14 -12.43 -5.58 -11.69
C SER A 14 -13.62 -4.91 -12.42
N PHE A 15 -14.39 -4.09 -11.71
CA PHE A 15 -15.60 -3.44 -12.25
C PHE A 15 -15.41 -1.95 -12.63
N GLY A 16 -14.31 -1.31 -12.21
CA GLY A 16 -14.09 0.14 -12.37
C GLY A 16 -13.82 0.66 -13.79
N ASP A 17 -13.63 -0.22 -14.78
CA ASP A 17 -13.24 0.20 -16.14
C ASP A 17 -14.44 0.56 -17.04
N GLN A 18 -15.67 0.20 -16.65
CA GLN A 18 -16.90 0.52 -17.40
C GLN A 18 -17.79 1.57 -16.70
N VAL A 19 -17.33 2.14 -15.59
CA VAL A 19 -18.09 3.12 -14.83
C VAL A 19 -17.96 4.49 -15.50
N ASP A 20 -19.09 5.09 -15.87
CA ASP A 20 -19.18 6.50 -16.24
C ASP A 20 -19.34 7.33 -14.96
N GLU A 21 -18.29 8.05 -14.56
CA GLU A 21 -18.27 8.77 -13.27
C GLU A 21 -19.34 9.85 -13.19
N MET A 22 -19.64 10.52 -14.31
CA MET A 22 -20.67 11.56 -14.32
C MET A 22 -22.06 10.93 -14.17
N GLU A 23 -22.32 9.83 -14.88
CA GLU A 23 -23.58 9.10 -14.77
C GLU A 23 -23.79 8.54 -13.36
N GLU A 24 -22.78 7.89 -12.78
CA GLU A 24 -22.82 7.38 -11.41
C GLU A 24 -23.07 8.50 -10.39
N LEU A 25 -22.39 9.64 -10.55
CA LEU A 25 -22.57 10.80 -9.68
C LEU A 25 -24.02 11.32 -9.71
N ILE A 26 -24.60 11.46 -10.90
CA ILE A 26 -25.96 11.98 -11.06
C ILE A 26 -27.00 11.00 -10.52
N LEU A 27 -26.81 9.69 -10.75
CA LEU A 27 -27.72 8.66 -10.26
C LEU A 27 -27.74 8.56 -8.73
N ASN A 28 -26.58 8.74 -8.09
CA ASN A 28 -26.44 8.61 -6.65
C ASN A 28 -26.68 9.93 -5.88
N HIS A 29 -26.68 11.08 -6.55
CA HIS A 29 -26.86 12.40 -5.93
C HIS A 29 -27.86 13.28 -6.71
N GLN A 30 -29.15 13.00 -6.52
CA GLN A 30 -30.25 13.69 -7.23
C GLN A 30 -30.38 15.19 -6.93
N ASP A 31 -29.81 15.65 -5.81
CA ASP A 31 -29.86 17.06 -5.40
C ASP A 31 -28.81 17.93 -6.11
N LEU A 32 -27.90 17.32 -6.88
CA LEU A 32 -26.89 18.05 -7.64
C LEU A 32 -27.48 18.78 -8.84
N ILE A 33 -26.90 19.93 -9.15
CA ILE A 33 -27.40 20.83 -10.18
C ILE A 33 -26.44 20.81 -11.36
N ILE A 34 -26.94 20.35 -12.50
CA ILE A 34 -26.17 20.18 -13.74
C ILE A 34 -26.39 21.39 -14.65
N PHE A 35 -25.29 21.93 -15.19
CA PHE A 35 -25.30 22.96 -16.22
C PHE A 35 -24.56 22.45 -17.47
N PRO A 36 -25.13 22.61 -18.68
CA PRO A 36 -26.49 23.11 -18.92
C PRO A 36 -27.54 22.16 -18.37
N GLU A 37 -28.68 22.73 -17.96
CA GLU A 37 -29.82 21.94 -17.50
C GLU A 37 -30.32 21.06 -18.66
N LYS A 38 -30.99 19.93 -18.33
CA LYS A 38 -31.68 19.05 -19.29
C LYS A 38 -30.77 18.24 -20.21
N LEU A 39 -29.69 17.70 -19.67
CA LEU A 39 -28.93 16.62 -20.29
C LEU A 39 -29.46 15.26 -19.81
N TYR A 40 -29.43 14.27 -20.69
CA TYR A 40 -29.67 12.87 -20.34
C TYR A 40 -28.81 11.98 -21.23
N LYS A 41 -28.64 10.72 -20.82
CA LYS A 41 -27.87 9.73 -21.56
C LYS A 41 -28.82 8.66 -22.11
N ASP A 42 -28.68 8.34 -23.39
CA ASP A 42 -29.41 7.26 -24.05
C ASP A 42 -28.48 6.53 -25.02
N GLY A 43 -28.50 5.21 -25.01
CA GLY A 43 -27.63 4.39 -25.86
C GLY A 43 -26.13 4.68 -25.69
N GLY A 44 -25.69 5.19 -24.54
CA GLY A 44 -24.29 5.59 -24.31
C GLY A 44 -23.95 7.03 -24.71
N VAL A 45 -24.89 7.79 -25.27
CA VAL A 45 -24.65 9.13 -25.83
C VAL A 45 -25.36 10.18 -24.98
N TRP A 46 -24.67 11.28 -24.67
CA TRP A 46 -25.25 12.43 -23.98
C TRP A 46 -26.01 13.34 -24.93
N LEU A 47 -27.30 13.55 -24.64
CA LEU A 47 -28.26 14.26 -25.48
C LEU A 47 -28.86 15.47 -24.75
N THR A 48 -29.26 16.48 -25.52
CA THR A 48 -30.05 17.61 -25.02
C THR A 48 -31.55 17.29 -25.09
N GLN A 49 -32.32 17.52 -24.02
CA GLN A 49 -33.77 17.25 -24.04
C GLN A 49 -34.54 18.14 -25.03
N SER A 50 -34.04 19.34 -25.35
CA SER A 50 -34.74 20.26 -26.24
C SER A 50 -34.76 19.81 -27.70
N MET A 51 -33.71 19.13 -28.15
CA MET A 51 -33.53 18.77 -29.57
C MET A 51 -33.30 17.28 -29.80
N ASN A 52 -33.15 16.47 -28.74
CA ASN A 52 -32.77 15.06 -28.81
C ASN A 52 -31.53 14.86 -29.69
N SER A 53 -30.56 15.78 -29.56
CA SER A 53 -29.35 15.82 -30.38
C SER A 53 -28.11 15.63 -29.50
N PRO A 54 -27.03 15.02 -30.02
CA PRO A 54 -25.77 14.88 -29.30
C PRO A 54 -25.26 16.23 -28.77
N PHE A 55 -24.99 16.27 -27.47
CA PHE A 55 -24.54 17.49 -26.83
C PHE A 55 -23.08 17.79 -27.17
N THR A 56 -22.76 19.07 -27.39
CA THR A 56 -21.38 19.55 -27.49
C THR A 56 -21.23 20.79 -26.63
N GLY A 57 -20.33 20.75 -25.66
CA GLY A 57 -20.08 21.87 -24.76
C GLY A 57 -19.45 21.46 -23.43
N ARG A 58 -19.30 22.46 -22.55
CA ARG A 58 -18.84 22.26 -21.18
C ARG A 58 -20.02 21.84 -20.30
N VAL A 59 -19.81 20.84 -19.46
CA VAL A 59 -20.72 20.47 -18.38
C VAL A 59 -20.09 20.82 -17.05
N GLU A 60 -20.87 21.42 -16.16
CA GLU A 60 -20.48 21.72 -14.79
C GLU A 60 -21.60 21.27 -13.84
N ILE A 61 -21.23 20.63 -12.73
CA ILE A 61 -22.17 20.16 -11.71
C ILE A 61 -21.82 20.83 -10.38
N TYR A 62 -22.84 21.31 -9.66
CA TYR A 62 -22.69 22.01 -8.40
C TYR A 62 -23.55 21.38 -7.30
N ALA A 63 -23.07 21.45 -6.05
CA ALA A 63 -23.82 21.02 -4.86
C ALA A 63 -24.80 22.09 -4.34
N ASP A 64 -24.67 23.34 -4.78
CA ASP A 64 -25.54 24.45 -4.39
C ASP A 64 -25.96 25.28 -5.62
N LYS A 65 -27.19 25.82 -5.56
CA LYS A 65 -27.81 26.71 -6.56
C LYS A 65 -27.01 27.98 -6.81
N ASN A 66 -26.25 28.47 -5.82
CA ASN A 66 -25.45 29.68 -5.98
C ASN A 66 -24.16 29.47 -6.80
N LYS A 67 -23.90 28.27 -7.32
CA LYS A 67 -22.69 27.92 -8.09
C LYS A 67 -21.37 28.14 -7.33
N GLN A 68 -21.41 28.11 -5.99
CA GLN A 68 -20.22 28.32 -5.15
C GLN A 68 -19.50 27.02 -4.82
N ASP A 69 -20.17 25.86 -4.90
CA ASP A 69 -19.60 24.55 -4.60
C ASP A 69 -19.62 23.67 -5.85
N LYS A 70 -18.61 23.83 -6.71
CA LYS A 70 -18.44 23.04 -7.95
C LYS A 70 -17.99 21.63 -7.58
N VAL A 71 -18.72 20.64 -8.07
CA VAL A 71 -18.52 19.21 -7.80
C VAL A 71 -17.84 18.50 -8.96
N LEU A 72 -18.23 18.83 -10.20
CA LEU A 72 -17.68 18.19 -11.39
C LEU A 72 -17.60 19.19 -12.54
N GLU A 73 -16.59 19.04 -13.38
CA GLU A 73 -16.53 19.67 -14.69
C GLU A 73 -15.90 18.76 -15.74
N CYS A 74 -16.51 18.75 -16.92
CA CYS A 74 -16.01 18.00 -18.07
C CYS A 74 -16.46 18.65 -19.38
N THR A 75 -15.89 18.20 -20.49
CA THR A 75 -16.30 18.61 -21.83
C THR A 75 -16.89 17.40 -22.55
N ILE A 76 -17.99 17.63 -23.27
CA ILE A 76 -18.64 16.64 -24.12
C ILE A 76 -18.58 17.15 -25.56
N VAL A 77 -18.26 16.27 -26.50
CA VAL A 77 -18.21 16.54 -27.94
C VAL A 77 -19.00 15.46 -28.65
N ASN A 78 -20.01 15.86 -29.43
CA ASN A 78 -20.92 14.96 -30.14
C ASN A 78 -21.52 13.86 -29.23
N GLY A 79 -21.85 14.22 -27.99
CA GLY A 79 -22.46 13.33 -27.00
C GLY A 79 -21.48 12.40 -26.28
N TYR A 80 -20.18 12.47 -26.56
CA TYR A 80 -19.14 11.69 -25.89
C TYR A 80 -18.25 12.58 -25.03
N LYS A 81 -17.83 12.13 -23.84
CA LYS A 81 -16.86 12.89 -23.03
C LYS A 81 -15.53 12.96 -23.77
N HIS A 82 -14.95 14.15 -23.77
CA HIS A 82 -13.72 14.44 -24.52
C HIS A 82 -12.94 15.56 -23.84
N GLY A 83 -11.67 15.32 -23.56
CA GLY A 83 -10.80 16.22 -22.80
C GLY A 83 -10.78 15.93 -21.30
N ILE A 84 -10.34 16.92 -20.54
CA ILE A 84 -10.08 16.79 -19.10
C ILE A 84 -11.41 16.63 -18.34
N PHE A 85 -11.43 15.62 -17.47
CA PHE A 85 -12.49 15.35 -16.50
C PHE A 85 -11.99 15.64 -15.09
N ILE A 86 -12.76 16.40 -14.32
CA ILE A 86 -12.45 16.73 -12.92
C ILE A 86 -13.71 16.55 -12.08
N GLN A 87 -13.63 15.71 -11.05
CA GLN A 87 -14.54 15.67 -9.92
C GLN A 87 -13.77 16.14 -8.68
N TYR A 88 -14.31 17.12 -7.97
CA TYR A 88 -13.69 17.68 -6.77
C TYR A 88 -14.06 16.86 -5.54
N VAL A 89 -13.10 16.69 -4.62
CA VAL A 89 -13.36 16.06 -3.32
C VAL A 89 -14.40 16.89 -2.58
N ASN A 90 -15.52 16.27 -2.18
CA ASN A 90 -16.52 16.90 -1.35
C ASN A 90 -16.86 16.02 -0.15
N PHE A 91 -16.34 16.39 1.02
CA PHE A 91 -16.56 15.63 2.27
C PHE A 91 -18.00 15.63 2.75
N MET A 92 -18.75 16.71 2.49
CA MET A 92 -20.15 16.82 2.94
C MET A 92 -21.02 15.83 2.16
N ASN A 93 -20.76 15.71 0.86
CA ASN A 93 -21.48 14.81 -0.05
C ASN A 93 -20.80 13.44 -0.20
N LYS A 94 -19.72 13.18 0.55
CA LYS A 94 -18.95 11.93 0.48
C LYS A 94 -18.46 11.58 -0.93
N LEU A 95 -18.01 12.60 -1.67
CA LEU A 95 -17.57 12.46 -3.05
C LEU A 95 -16.05 12.39 -3.14
N PRO A 96 -15.48 11.35 -3.78
CA PRO A 96 -14.06 11.28 -4.01
C PRO A 96 -13.63 12.32 -5.05
N GLY A 97 -12.36 12.69 -5.02
CA GLY A 97 -11.75 13.47 -6.09
C GLY A 97 -11.36 12.54 -7.23
N VAL A 98 -11.69 12.90 -8.48
CA VAL A 98 -11.31 12.13 -9.67
C VAL A 98 -10.77 13.10 -10.70
N ILE A 99 -9.62 12.77 -11.29
CA ILE A 99 -9.07 13.53 -12.41
C ILE A 99 -8.52 12.58 -13.47
N GLY A 100 -8.82 12.89 -14.72
CA GLY A 100 -8.39 12.07 -15.84
C GLY A 100 -8.67 12.73 -17.19
N LEU A 101 -8.34 12.00 -18.24
CA LEU A 101 -8.57 12.41 -19.62
C LEU A 101 -9.51 11.43 -20.30
N TYR A 102 -10.55 11.97 -20.91
CA TYR A 102 -11.43 11.24 -21.83
C TYR A 102 -11.07 11.55 -23.28
N MET A 103 -11.12 10.55 -24.15
CA MET A 103 -11.09 10.70 -25.60
C MET A 103 -12.22 9.84 -26.18
N ASP A 104 -13.26 10.49 -26.68
CA ASP A 104 -14.46 9.83 -27.24
C ASP A 104 -15.04 8.76 -26.29
N ASP A 105 -15.31 9.17 -25.05
CA ASP A 105 -15.78 8.35 -23.93
C ASP A 105 -14.83 7.22 -23.47
N LYS A 106 -13.61 7.17 -24.00
CA LYS A 106 -12.56 6.25 -23.52
C LYS A 106 -11.63 6.94 -22.56
N LYS A 107 -11.27 6.26 -21.47
CA LYS A 107 -10.22 6.72 -20.55
C LYS A 107 -8.87 6.65 -21.23
N GLU A 108 -8.13 7.75 -21.17
CA GLU A 108 -6.78 7.85 -21.70
C GLU A 108 -5.80 8.37 -20.65
N GLY A 109 -4.55 7.91 -20.74
CA GLY A 109 -3.46 8.37 -19.89
C GLY A 109 -3.67 8.06 -18.41
N GLY A 110 -3.10 8.89 -17.55
CA GLY A 110 -3.14 8.69 -16.10
C GLY A 110 -4.44 9.18 -15.48
N TRP A 111 -5.16 8.28 -14.82
CA TRP A 111 -6.35 8.57 -14.03
C TRP A 111 -6.03 8.49 -12.55
N THR A 112 -6.42 9.51 -11.80
CA THR A 112 -6.17 9.61 -10.36
C THR A 112 -7.47 9.78 -9.58
N THR A 113 -7.66 8.95 -8.57
CA THR A 113 -8.74 9.04 -7.59
C THR A 113 -8.17 9.32 -6.22
N ILE A 114 -8.75 10.25 -5.47
CA ILE A 114 -8.36 10.60 -4.11
C ILE A 114 -9.57 10.49 -3.19
N GLU A 115 -9.44 9.70 -2.14
CA GLU A 115 -10.49 9.50 -1.14
C GLU A 115 -9.90 9.29 0.26
N PRO A 116 -10.67 9.46 1.34
CA PRO A 116 -10.20 9.18 2.70
C PRO A 116 -9.73 7.72 2.86
N LEU A 117 -8.58 7.52 3.50
CA LEU A 117 -7.96 6.19 3.67
C LEU A 117 -8.87 5.23 4.45
N ASP A 118 -9.45 5.71 5.55
CA ASP A 118 -10.32 4.91 6.44
C ASP A 118 -11.82 5.04 6.08
N GLY A 119 -12.11 5.52 4.87
CA GLY A 119 -13.47 5.77 4.40
C GLY A 119 -14.08 7.08 4.94
N TRP A 120 -15.34 7.30 4.58
CA TRP A 120 -16.04 8.56 4.86
C TRP A 120 -16.45 8.66 6.33
N LEU A 121 -15.85 9.62 7.05
CA LEU A 121 -16.15 9.90 8.45
C LEU A 121 -17.51 10.62 8.58
N ASN A 122 -18.28 10.28 9.62
CA ASN A 122 -19.60 10.88 9.91
C ASN A 122 -19.55 12.07 10.89
N PHE A 123 -18.36 12.52 11.30
CA PHE A 123 -18.18 13.51 12.38
C PHE A 123 -17.23 14.63 11.97
N PRO A 124 -17.32 15.83 12.59
CA PRO A 124 -16.54 16.99 12.18
C PRO A 124 -15.08 16.84 12.58
N VAL A 125 -14.31 16.16 11.75
CA VAL A 125 -12.84 16.17 11.80
C VAL A 125 -12.36 17.31 10.91
N SER A 126 -11.30 18.01 11.32
CA SER A 126 -10.65 18.99 10.46
C SER A 126 -10.25 18.31 9.15
N ARG A 127 -10.71 18.83 8.00
CA ARG A 127 -10.41 18.24 6.68
C ARG A 127 -8.91 18.09 6.43
N SER A 128 -8.09 18.96 7.04
CA SER A 128 -6.64 18.96 6.94
C SER A 128 -5.93 17.78 7.62
N THR A 129 -6.61 17.04 8.50
CA THR A 129 -6.02 15.94 9.26
C THR A 129 -6.47 14.56 8.78
N VAL A 130 -7.34 14.48 7.78
CA VAL A 130 -7.85 13.21 7.26
C VAL A 130 -6.81 12.59 6.32
N PRO A 131 -6.26 11.39 6.64
CA PRO A 131 -5.35 10.70 5.73
C PRO A 131 -6.05 10.35 4.42
N MET A 132 -5.39 10.57 3.30
CA MET A 132 -5.93 10.31 1.97
C MET A 132 -5.25 9.09 1.32
N LYS A 133 -6.06 8.28 0.65
CA LYS A 133 -5.63 7.25 -0.29
C LYS A 133 -5.68 7.82 -1.70
N THR A 134 -4.58 7.68 -2.44
CA THR A 134 -4.48 8.08 -3.84
C THR A 134 -4.34 6.84 -4.71
N THR A 135 -5.29 6.63 -5.61
CA THR A 135 -5.24 5.57 -6.61
C THR A 135 -4.88 6.18 -7.96
N TYR A 136 -3.85 5.67 -8.61
CA TYR A 136 -3.44 6.03 -9.96
C TYR A 136 -3.51 4.79 -10.86
N ILE A 137 -4.10 4.92 -12.05
CA ILE A 137 -4.14 3.87 -13.07
C ILE A 137 -3.90 4.50 -14.45
N GLY A 138 -2.99 3.91 -15.24
CA GLY A 138 -2.80 4.25 -16.64
C GLY A 138 -3.80 3.56 -17.56
N TYR A 139 -4.27 4.28 -18.58
CA TYR A 139 -5.18 3.79 -19.61
C TYR A 139 -4.69 4.12 -21.02
N ARG A 140 -5.05 3.25 -21.97
CA ARG A 140 -4.93 3.44 -23.41
C ARG A 140 -6.13 2.79 -24.09
N ASP A 141 -6.80 3.54 -24.96
CA ASP A 141 -8.01 3.11 -25.67
C ASP A 141 -9.12 2.62 -24.73
N GLY A 142 -9.23 3.21 -23.55
CA GLY A 142 -10.20 2.83 -22.51
C GLY A 142 -9.85 1.54 -21.76
N MET A 143 -8.74 0.88 -22.08
CA MET A 143 -8.23 -0.28 -21.37
C MET A 143 -7.08 0.11 -20.45
N ARG A 144 -6.91 -0.61 -19.34
CA ARG A 144 -5.75 -0.39 -18.47
C ARG A 144 -4.47 -0.73 -19.19
N ASP A 145 -3.58 0.24 -19.23
CA ASP A 145 -2.30 0.09 -19.90
C ASP A 145 -1.28 1.05 -19.26
N GLY A 146 -0.19 0.48 -18.75
CA GLY A 146 0.82 1.21 -17.99
C GLY A 146 0.72 0.98 -16.49
N SER A 147 1.24 1.93 -15.70
CA SER A 147 1.43 1.74 -14.27
C SER A 147 0.11 1.87 -13.48
N VAL A 148 0.04 1.12 -12.39
CA VAL A 148 -0.97 1.28 -11.34
C VAL A 148 -0.28 1.48 -10.01
N ARG A 149 -0.84 2.36 -9.19
CA ARG A 149 -0.35 2.64 -7.84
C ARG A 149 -1.51 2.99 -6.92
N ILE A 150 -1.53 2.42 -5.73
CA ILE A 150 -2.47 2.82 -4.67
C ILE A 150 -1.61 3.23 -3.49
N SER A 151 -1.43 4.55 -3.31
CA SER A 151 -0.54 5.16 -2.30
C SER A 151 0.78 4.39 -2.16
N ASP A 152 1.05 3.87 -0.97
CA ASP A 152 2.12 2.97 -0.55
C ASP A 152 1.62 1.53 -0.36
N LEU A 153 0.37 1.23 -0.70
CA LEU A 153 -0.28 -0.06 -0.49
C LEU A 153 -0.04 -1.03 -1.65
N LEU A 154 0.01 -0.52 -2.88
CA LEU A 154 0.13 -1.34 -4.09
C LEU A 154 0.88 -0.60 -5.18
N SER A 155 1.70 -1.33 -5.93
CA SER A 155 2.24 -0.88 -7.21
C SER A 155 2.35 -2.03 -8.20
N GLY A 156 2.07 -1.77 -9.47
CA GLY A 156 2.18 -2.76 -10.52
C GLY A 156 2.02 -2.13 -11.89
N GLN A 157 1.77 -2.98 -12.89
CA GLN A 157 1.58 -2.54 -14.27
C GLN A 157 0.58 -3.45 -14.99
N TYR A 158 -0.21 -2.82 -15.85
CA TYR A 158 -1.11 -3.46 -16.79
C TYR A 158 -0.54 -3.36 -18.21
N TYR A 159 -0.85 -4.34 -19.03
CA TYR A 159 -0.69 -4.29 -20.47
C TYR A 159 -1.97 -4.82 -21.10
N ASN A 160 -2.64 -3.97 -21.90
CA ASN A 160 -3.88 -4.32 -22.58
C ASN A 160 -4.94 -4.97 -21.66
N GLY A 161 -5.18 -4.35 -20.50
CA GLY A 161 -6.15 -4.81 -19.50
C GLY A 161 -5.64 -5.90 -18.55
N LYS A 162 -4.51 -6.56 -18.86
CA LYS A 162 -3.99 -7.69 -18.07
C LYS A 162 -2.83 -7.29 -17.17
N LYS A 163 -2.76 -7.84 -15.97
CA LYS A 163 -1.61 -7.67 -15.08
C LYS A 163 -0.39 -8.32 -15.70
N THR A 164 0.73 -7.60 -15.71
CA THR A 164 2.01 -8.11 -16.21
C THR A 164 3.18 -7.66 -15.35
N GLY A 165 4.30 -8.36 -15.43
CA GLY A 165 5.55 -8.08 -14.72
C GLY A 165 5.39 -8.04 -13.21
N ILE A 166 6.13 -7.15 -12.55
CA ILE A 166 6.28 -7.18 -11.10
C ILE A 166 5.21 -6.33 -10.42
N TRP A 167 4.57 -6.93 -9.42
CA TRP A 167 3.58 -6.32 -8.58
C TRP A 167 4.04 -6.36 -7.12
N TYR A 168 3.89 -5.24 -6.44
CA TYR A 168 4.20 -5.09 -5.03
C TYR A 168 2.93 -4.84 -4.24
N PHE A 169 2.77 -5.59 -3.16
CA PHE A 169 1.62 -5.47 -2.25
C PHE A 169 2.10 -5.24 -0.83
N PHE A 170 1.33 -4.44 -0.12
CA PHE A 170 1.43 -4.24 1.30
C PHE A 170 0.54 -5.25 2.04
N ASN A 171 1.12 -6.04 2.94
CA ASN A 171 0.40 -7.07 3.70
C ASN A 171 0.32 -6.79 5.22
N ASP A 172 0.85 -5.65 5.71
CA ASP A 172 0.92 -5.41 7.17
C ASP A 172 0.62 -3.96 7.58
N TYR A 173 -0.65 -3.70 7.91
CA TYR A 173 -1.17 -2.39 8.36
C TYR A 173 -0.46 -1.82 9.59
N GLU A 174 0.10 -2.67 10.45
CA GLU A 174 0.77 -2.23 11.67
C GLU A 174 2.22 -1.81 11.42
N ASN A 175 2.83 -2.21 10.28
CA ASN A 175 4.24 -1.97 9.99
C ASN A 175 4.45 -1.31 8.63
N LYS A 176 4.47 0.04 8.69
CA LYS A 176 4.47 0.94 7.54
C LYS A 176 5.77 1.00 6.73
N THR A 177 6.77 0.15 7.03
CA THR A 177 8.02 0.09 6.24
C THR A 177 7.89 -0.87 5.04
N LEU A 178 6.94 -0.51 4.17
CA LEU A 178 6.82 -0.69 2.72
C LEU A 178 6.96 -2.09 2.09
N TRP A 179 5.86 -2.58 1.51
CA TRP A 179 5.72 -3.73 0.59
C TRP A 179 6.39 -5.04 1.02
N THR A 180 5.58 -5.97 1.50
CA THR A 180 6.01 -7.27 2.01
C THR A 180 5.80 -8.40 1.02
N ILE A 181 5.10 -8.17 -0.10
CA ILE A 181 4.85 -9.19 -1.11
C ILE A 181 5.25 -8.67 -2.48
N LYS A 182 5.96 -9.51 -3.24
CA LYS A 182 6.36 -9.31 -4.62
C LYS A 182 5.81 -10.46 -5.44
N HIS A 183 4.89 -10.16 -6.33
CA HIS A 183 4.35 -11.10 -7.31
C HIS A 183 4.94 -10.79 -8.68
N GLN A 184 5.09 -11.81 -9.50
CA GLN A 184 5.34 -11.67 -10.92
C GLN A 184 4.16 -12.25 -11.70
N TYR A 185 3.61 -11.47 -12.61
CA TYR A 185 2.49 -11.86 -13.45
C TYR A 185 2.90 -11.93 -14.93
N ASP A 186 2.30 -12.86 -15.66
CA ASP A 186 2.29 -12.93 -17.11
C ASP A 186 0.84 -13.06 -17.57
N GLU A 187 0.31 -12.04 -18.23
CA GLU A 187 -1.09 -12.00 -18.68
C GLU A 187 -2.12 -12.46 -17.62
N ASP A 188 -2.12 -11.83 -16.44
CA ASP A 188 -2.93 -12.19 -15.26
C ASP A 188 -2.57 -13.50 -14.56
N ILE A 189 -1.70 -14.33 -15.14
CA ILE A 189 -1.22 -15.57 -14.53
C ILE A 189 -0.11 -15.24 -13.55
N LEU A 190 -0.30 -15.59 -12.27
CA LEU A 190 0.75 -15.49 -11.25
C LEU A 190 1.81 -16.55 -11.51
N ILE A 191 3.03 -16.11 -11.84
CA ILE A 191 4.16 -17.00 -12.17
C ILE A 191 5.19 -17.12 -11.04
N ASP A 192 5.30 -16.11 -10.17
CA ASP A 192 6.18 -16.13 -9.01
C ASP A 192 5.56 -15.32 -7.87
N SER A 193 5.79 -15.75 -6.63
CA SER A 193 5.33 -15.05 -5.43
C SER A 193 6.39 -15.18 -4.34
N LYS A 194 6.89 -14.03 -3.89
CA LYS A 194 7.90 -13.93 -2.84
C LYS A 194 7.48 -12.91 -1.81
N CYS A 195 7.85 -13.17 -0.56
CA CYS A 195 7.73 -12.21 0.50
C CYS A 195 9.03 -11.39 0.60
N ARG A 196 8.94 -10.18 1.15
CA ARG A 196 10.06 -9.25 1.28
C ARG A 196 10.17 -8.81 2.71
N GLU A 197 11.36 -9.00 3.28
CA GLU A 197 11.71 -8.49 4.60
C GLU A 197 12.60 -7.26 4.44
N HIS A 198 12.29 -6.18 5.15
CA HIS A 198 13.08 -4.95 5.12
C HIS A 198 13.87 -4.79 6.40
N ILE A 199 15.20 -4.84 6.30
CA ILE A 199 16.12 -4.74 7.44
C ILE A 199 17.08 -3.57 7.18
N LYS A 200 17.02 -2.53 8.02
CA LYS A 200 17.91 -1.34 7.96
C LYS A 200 17.99 -0.70 6.57
N GLY A 201 16.85 -0.59 5.88
CA GLY A 201 16.75 -0.01 4.53
C GLY A 201 17.10 -0.94 3.37
N ASN A 202 17.47 -2.20 3.64
CA ASN A 202 17.67 -3.23 2.61
C ASN A 202 16.45 -4.16 2.54
N SER A 203 16.12 -4.66 1.35
CA SER A 203 15.06 -5.64 1.16
C SER A 203 15.62 -7.02 0.79
N PHE A 204 15.11 -8.06 1.44
CA PHE A 204 15.48 -9.45 1.19
C PHE A 204 14.26 -10.23 0.74
N ASP A 205 14.35 -10.85 -0.44
CA ASP A 205 13.31 -11.75 -0.95
C ASP A 205 13.40 -13.09 -0.18
N ILE A 206 12.28 -13.58 0.32
CA ILE A 206 12.13 -14.82 1.08
C ILE A 206 10.87 -15.56 0.61
N ASP A 207 10.85 -16.89 0.67
CA ASP A 207 9.62 -17.65 0.44
C ASP A 207 8.53 -17.22 1.43
N CYS A 208 7.29 -17.07 0.98
CA CYS A 208 6.24 -16.58 1.85
C CYS A 208 5.87 -17.57 2.97
N ASN A 209 6.02 -18.88 2.76
CA ASN A 209 5.78 -19.85 3.83
C ASN A 209 6.88 -19.76 4.87
N ASP A 210 8.14 -19.61 4.43
CA ASP A 210 9.27 -19.39 5.35
C ASP A 210 9.10 -18.10 6.14
N PHE A 211 8.63 -17.03 5.49
CA PHE A 211 8.29 -15.77 6.14
C PHE A 211 7.20 -15.96 7.20
N GLU A 212 6.08 -16.61 6.87
CA GLU A 212 5.02 -16.86 7.84
C GLU A 212 5.52 -17.69 9.03
N MET A 213 6.23 -18.81 8.76
CA MET A 213 6.79 -19.69 9.78
C MET A 213 7.79 -18.99 10.68
N LYS A 214 8.62 -18.08 10.15
CA LYS A 214 9.61 -17.30 10.91
C LYS A 214 8.97 -16.50 12.06
N TYR A 215 7.70 -16.11 11.95
CA TYR A 215 7.02 -15.29 12.95
C TYR A 215 5.83 -15.99 13.64
N VAL A 216 5.65 -17.30 13.46
CA VAL A 216 4.59 -18.05 14.16
C VAL A 216 4.84 -18.03 15.67
N GLY A 217 3.87 -17.49 16.43
CA GLY A 217 3.95 -17.37 17.90
C GLY A 217 4.68 -16.11 18.39
N SER A 218 5.30 -15.35 17.48
CA SER A 218 5.88 -14.04 17.78
C SER A 218 4.77 -13.00 17.79
N LYS A 219 4.33 -12.57 18.97
CA LYS A 219 3.37 -11.48 19.13
C LYS A 219 4.01 -10.16 18.67
N TYR A 220 3.98 -9.87 17.37
CA TYR A 220 4.46 -8.64 16.71
C TYR A 220 5.52 -7.87 17.50
N VAL A 221 6.69 -8.46 17.62
CA VAL A 221 7.84 -7.82 18.25
C VAL A 221 8.63 -7.13 17.14
N LEU A 222 8.03 -6.11 16.51
CA LEU A 222 8.76 -5.18 15.65
C LEU A 222 9.38 -4.08 16.53
N LEU A 223 10.38 -4.52 17.30
CA LEU A 223 11.17 -3.76 18.26
C LEU A 223 12.10 -2.72 17.66
N GLN A 224 12.16 -2.62 16.34
CA GLN A 224 13.24 -1.89 15.69
C GLN A 224 12.93 -0.41 15.45
N LEU A 225 11.80 0.12 15.92
CA LEU A 225 11.40 1.51 15.65
C LEU A 225 10.91 2.31 16.87
N ASP A 226 10.90 1.77 18.09
CA ASP A 226 10.50 2.53 19.28
C ASP A 226 11.65 2.67 20.31
N PRO A 227 12.22 3.88 20.48
CA PRO A 227 13.28 4.15 21.45
C PRO A 227 12.87 3.89 22.91
N SER A 228 11.57 3.88 23.22
CA SER A 228 11.07 3.75 24.59
C SER A 228 11.10 2.32 25.15
N ILE A 229 11.25 1.31 24.28
CA ILE A 229 11.30 -0.12 24.67
C ILE A 229 12.74 -0.60 24.94
N GLU A 230 13.76 0.18 24.56
CA GLU A 230 15.18 -0.17 24.77
C GLU A 230 15.54 -0.35 26.26
N ASP A 231 14.82 0.33 27.16
CA ASP A 231 15.02 0.20 28.60
C ASP A 231 14.21 -0.94 29.25
N GLU A 232 13.07 -1.37 28.69
CA GLU A 232 12.32 -2.53 29.21
C GLU A 232 12.90 -3.88 28.75
N LEU A 233 13.62 -3.93 27.63
CA LEU A 233 14.20 -5.17 27.09
C LEU A 233 15.61 -5.51 27.57
N LYS A 234 16.31 -4.58 28.22
CA LYS A 234 17.59 -4.89 28.88
C LYS A 234 17.45 -5.99 29.94
N ASP A 235 16.26 -6.14 30.52
CA ASP A 235 15.97 -7.16 31.52
C ASP A 235 15.51 -8.50 30.94
N GLN A 236 15.09 -8.56 29.67
CA GLN A 236 14.47 -9.77 29.09
C GLN A 236 15.43 -10.65 28.29
N PHE A 237 16.50 -10.07 27.73
CA PHE A 237 17.58 -10.83 27.14
C PHE A 237 18.67 -10.96 28.19
N ASN A 238 19.08 -12.18 28.53
CA ASN A 238 20.16 -12.44 29.47
C ASN A 238 21.49 -12.03 28.83
N ARG A 239 21.73 -10.72 28.74
CA ARG A 239 22.87 -10.13 28.08
C ARG A 239 24.02 -10.03 29.07
N LEU A 240 25.21 -10.31 28.57
CA LEU A 240 26.44 -10.30 29.35
C LEU A 240 27.49 -9.52 28.58
N ILE A 241 28.17 -8.60 29.25
CA ILE A 241 29.34 -7.94 28.70
C ILE A 241 30.54 -8.85 28.95
N ILE A 242 31.24 -9.23 27.88
CA ILE A 242 32.49 -9.96 27.93
C ILE A 242 33.58 -9.21 27.17
N THR A 243 34.81 -9.32 27.64
CA THR A 243 35.94 -8.61 27.04
C THR A 243 36.60 -9.47 25.95
N ASP A 244 36.84 -8.87 24.79
CA ASP A 244 37.65 -9.41 23.68
C ASP A 244 39.11 -9.63 24.13
N VAL A 245 39.85 -10.48 23.42
CA VAL A 245 41.32 -10.61 23.54
C VAL A 245 42.08 -9.27 23.46
N ASN A 246 41.51 -8.26 22.80
CA ASN A 246 42.09 -6.92 22.69
C ASN A 246 41.70 -5.96 23.84
N GLY A 247 40.98 -6.44 24.86
CA GLY A 247 40.56 -5.61 26.00
C GLY A 247 39.32 -4.75 25.76
N LEU A 248 38.58 -5.00 24.67
CA LEU A 248 37.34 -4.28 24.35
C LEU A 248 36.13 -5.02 24.91
N ASP A 249 35.26 -4.29 25.60
CA ASP A 249 34.03 -4.84 26.14
C ASP A 249 32.97 -5.00 25.04
N VAL A 250 32.40 -6.19 24.96
CA VAL A 250 31.41 -6.59 23.95
C VAL A 250 30.20 -7.19 24.63
N GLU A 251 29.02 -6.63 24.35
CA GLU A 251 27.75 -7.17 24.83
C GLU A 251 27.31 -8.35 23.95
N ILE A 252 27.03 -9.48 24.59
CA ILE A 252 26.55 -10.70 23.93
C ILE A 252 25.23 -11.16 24.55
N THR A 253 24.39 -11.79 23.74
CA THR A 253 23.26 -12.59 24.24
C THR A 253 23.79 -13.94 24.68
N VAL A 254 23.65 -14.28 25.97
CA VAL A 254 24.28 -15.47 26.57
C VAL A 254 23.84 -16.75 25.84
N ASP A 255 22.54 -16.96 25.64
CA ASP A 255 22.02 -18.21 25.08
C ASP A 255 22.43 -18.44 23.62
N ASP A 256 22.38 -17.40 22.79
CA ASP A 256 22.82 -17.47 21.39
C ASP A 256 24.31 -17.80 21.28
N PHE A 257 25.13 -17.13 22.10
CA PHE A 257 26.57 -17.33 22.09
C PHE A 257 26.96 -18.71 22.62
N LEU A 258 26.25 -19.21 23.63
CA LEU A 258 26.45 -20.54 24.19
C LEU A 258 26.06 -21.63 23.18
N ASN A 259 24.94 -21.46 22.46
CA ASN A 259 24.51 -22.34 21.38
C ASN A 259 25.54 -22.37 20.25
N HIS A 260 26.00 -21.21 19.78
CA HIS A 260 27.04 -21.10 18.76
C HIS A 260 28.34 -21.80 19.15
N ILE A 261 28.84 -21.54 20.37
CA ILE A 261 30.05 -22.18 20.90
C ILE A 261 29.88 -23.70 20.99
N SER A 262 28.70 -24.18 21.41
CA SER A 262 28.43 -25.62 21.53
C SER A 262 28.47 -26.33 20.17
N TYR A 263 28.04 -25.66 19.11
CA TYR A 263 27.96 -26.22 17.77
C TYR A 263 29.31 -26.16 17.04
N TYR A 264 29.93 -24.98 16.99
CA TYR A 264 31.12 -24.74 16.17
C TYR A 264 32.45 -24.94 16.91
N HIS A 265 32.45 -24.78 18.23
CA HIS A 265 33.66 -24.83 19.05
C HIS A 265 33.61 -26.01 20.03
N LYS A 266 33.56 -27.25 19.53
CA LYS A 266 33.44 -28.46 20.36
C LYS A 266 34.72 -28.84 21.14
N ARG A 267 35.88 -28.30 20.77
CA ARG A 267 37.19 -28.58 21.40
C ARG A 267 37.44 -27.66 22.60
N LYS A 268 38.24 -28.11 23.59
CA LYS A 268 38.41 -27.44 24.90
C LYS A 268 38.92 -25.99 24.83
N VAL A 269 39.72 -25.65 23.82
CA VAL A 269 40.21 -24.28 23.61
C VAL A 269 40.18 -23.95 22.12
N SER A 270 39.54 -22.84 21.78
CA SER A 270 39.50 -22.29 20.41
C SER A 270 39.42 -20.76 20.44
N ILE A 271 39.73 -20.14 19.31
CA ILE A 271 39.54 -18.69 19.11
C ILE A 271 38.31 -18.52 18.22
N HIS A 272 37.31 -17.81 18.72
CA HIS A 272 36.14 -17.39 17.94
C HIS A 272 36.35 -15.97 17.44
N LYS A 273 35.98 -15.70 16.19
CA LYS A 273 36.04 -14.36 15.60
C LYS A 273 34.69 -14.01 15.02
N GLU A 274 34.13 -12.88 15.42
CA GLU A 274 32.82 -12.43 14.96
C GLU A 274 32.73 -10.90 15.05
N ARG A 275 32.19 -10.28 13.98
CA ARG A 275 31.97 -8.82 13.89
C ARG A 275 33.22 -7.97 14.18
N GLY A 276 34.40 -8.50 13.89
CA GLY A 276 35.68 -7.84 14.14
C GLY A 276 36.28 -8.09 15.53
N TYR A 277 35.55 -8.75 16.42
CA TYR A 277 36.01 -9.13 17.75
C TYR A 277 36.57 -10.54 17.78
N SER A 278 37.49 -10.80 18.71
CA SER A 278 38.06 -12.13 18.96
C SER A 278 37.82 -12.57 20.41
N PHE A 279 37.48 -13.83 20.61
CA PHE A 279 37.23 -14.39 21.94
C PHE A 279 38.01 -15.68 22.15
N HIS A 280 38.67 -15.80 23.30
CA HIS A 280 39.24 -17.05 23.76
C HIS A 280 38.14 -17.94 24.34
N ILE A 281 37.69 -18.92 23.58
CA ILE A 281 36.68 -19.87 24.03
C ILE A 281 37.39 -20.96 24.85
N ASN A 282 37.38 -20.79 26.17
CA ASN A 282 37.98 -21.70 27.14
C ASN A 282 36.93 -22.20 28.17
N ASP A 283 37.32 -23.10 29.06
CA ASP A 283 36.42 -23.67 30.06
C ASP A 283 35.87 -22.62 31.04
N SER A 284 36.64 -21.55 31.32
CA SER A 284 36.21 -20.44 32.18
C SER A 284 35.05 -19.67 31.56
N LEU A 285 35.18 -19.24 30.30
CA LEU A 285 34.12 -18.54 29.59
C LEU A 285 32.87 -19.42 29.42
N ARG A 286 33.03 -20.71 29.09
CA ARG A 286 31.89 -21.65 28.98
C ARG A 286 31.15 -21.80 30.29
N THR A 287 31.86 -21.84 31.41
CA THR A 287 31.25 -21.98 32.75
C THR A 287 30.52 -20.69 33.14
N LEU A 288 31.11 -19.53 32.86
CA LEU A 288 30.48 -18.22 33.07
C LEU A 288 29.14 -18.12 32.33
N LEU A 289 29.13 -18.45 31.04
CA LEU A 289 27.93 -18.41 30.20
C LEU A 289 26.86 -19.41 30.68
N LYS A 290 27.24 -20.64 31.05
CA LYS A 290 26.30 -21.65 31.57
C LYS A 290 25.68 -21.28 32.91
N ASN A 291 26.44 -20.63 33.79
CA ASN A 291 25.91 -20.16 35.07
C ASN A 291 24.94 -19.00 34.88
N LYS A 292 25.23 -18.12 33.91
CA LYS A 292 24.36 -17.00 33.58
C LYS A 292 23.06 -17.46 32.93
N SER A 293 23.12 -18.41 31.99
CA SER A 293 21.96 -19.02 31.30
C SER A 293 20.99 -19.80 32.22
N LYS A 294 21.43 -20.18 33.43
CA LYS A 294 20.58 -20.92 34.41
C LYS A 294 19.66 -20.04 35.26
N TYR A 295 19.71 -18.72 35.08
CA TYR A 295 18.86 -17.73 35.76
C TYR A 295 17.99 -17.01 34.74
#